data_AF-A0A4Q4MAZ2-F1
#
_entry.id   AF-A0A4Q4MAZ2-F1
#
_cell.length_a   1.000
_cell.length_b   1.000
_cell.length_c   1.000
_cell.angle_alpha   90.00
_cell.angle_beta   90.00
_cell.angle_gamma   90.00
#
_symmetry.space_group_name_H-M   'P 1'
#
loop_
_entity.id
_entity.type
_entity.pdbx_description
1 polymer ?
#
loop_
_entity_poly.entity_id
_entity_poly.type
_entity_poly.pdbx_seq_one_letter_code
_entity_poly.pdbx_strand_id
1 'polypeptide(L)'
;MLDTLLSACKQTKAFAERENAVPLVQKFLVLAQTLESSKAVAFSLGIADSVEIAASTTAEKVAASLYSSPELASSSLDRPTPKPVQKDFLHPLLVALLAFKLGGPINAASTTHQHEWRLPSEKTRDTPSFYSEGDFVNMFEDLRIAVIWETRDGEAAGPSGNHTVFLTGDATPRPLVTLGTQDNAASSPVTILYDCGHAALYYDCDDPDVIRNSISADLHLNAISDEDIQLLNGSPSDVLRGKLSLTELVTNFPIAKYATHFHNLLFDSVSLNAILATLGTLDVPPAPTIPKIGRCLLEERFETYKKDNWAHLPLEIKRMETDVYLEGTYPTAADFLNGVVLKARRDVHLPVGVKLFPQSPLDEISEEARKFIRDLPGDLISTRMAYYTSALIDSAYTIGDLIPTANLHKFAELLERRCLELIGIGFIDDESRLSSMAALASAFGNAVDGLKEVQMVAEPWIEGLDLQVYRTRCLYLFWCADWLVCYTMKPVTGAFMIMDADTAIADARDIGREVHRMAIVFLRNWMAWGLFVEGLPQRGFFVRRP
;
A
#
# COMPACT_ATOMS: atom_id res chain seq x y z
N MET A 1 -3.08 6.80 -4.82
CA MET A 1 -1.95 7.53 -4.17
C MET A 1 -0.59 6.93 -4.53
N LEU A 2 -0.34 5.63 -4.33
CA LEU A 2 0.89 4.92 -4.73
C LEU A 2 1.20 5.06 -6.23
N ASP A 3 0.20 4.78 -7.05
CA ASP A 3 0.33 4.84 -8.49
C ASP A 3 0.12 6.27 -9.02
N THR A 4 -0.45 7.15 -8.18
CA THR A 4 -0.54 8.60 -8.39
C THR A 4 0.83 9.22 -8.26
N LEU A 5 1.62 8.74 -7.30
CA LEU A 5 3.06 8.97 -7.20
C LEU A 5 3.77 8.43 -8.44
N LEU A 6 3.51 7.20 -8.92
CA LEU A 6 4.12 6.68 -10.17
C LEU A 6 3.76 7.47 -11.43
N SER A 7 2.51 7.85 -11.58
CA SER A 7 2.02 8.62 -12.72
C SER A 7 2.58 10.04 -12.70
N ALA A 8 2.61 10.67 -11.53
CA ALA A 8 3.21 11.98 -11.36
C ALA A 8 4.75 11.95 -11.44
N CYS A 9 5.40 10.83 -11.09
CA CYS A 9 6.80 10.54 -11.42
C CYS A 9 7.00 10.56 -12.93
N LYS A 10 6.17 9.84 -13.71
CA LYS A 10 6.27 9.83 -15.18
C LYS A 10 6.07 11.23 -15.81
N GLN A 11 5.33 12.12 -15.17
CA GLN A 11 5.11 13.50 -15.61
C GLN A 11 6.23 14.47 -15.19
N THR A 12 7.05 14.13 -14.19
CA THR A 12 8.23 14.92 -13.81
C THR A 12 9.41 14.51 -14.70
N LYS A 13 9.97 15.45 -15.47
CA LYS A 13 11.11 15.20 -16.39
C LYS A 13 12.29 14.45 -15.76
N ALA A 14 12.48 14.57 -14.44
CA ALA A 14 13.53 13.87 -13.71
C ALA A 14 13.37 12.34 -13.66
N PHE A 15 12.18 11.79 -13.94
CA PHE A 15 11.87 10.37 -13.81
C PHE A 15 11.50 9.66 -15.10
N ALA A 16 11.00 10.36 -16.12
CA ALA A 16 10.81 9.76 -17.46
C ALA A 16 12.11 9.13 -18.01
N GLU A 17 13.26 9.51 -17.47
CA GLU A 17 14.61 9.03 -17.83
C GLU A 17 15.25 8.07 -16.79
N ARG A 18 14.62 7.76 -15.64
CA ARG A 18 15.20 6.91 -14.58
C ARG A 18 14.53 5.53 -14.50
N GLU A 19 15.30 4.45 -14.63
CA GLU A 19 14.88 3.03 -14.52
C GLU A 19 14.34 2.60 -13.13
N ASN A 20 14.13 3.52 -12.17
CA ASN A 20 14.01 3.21 -10.74
C ASN A 20 12.60 3.41 -10.12
N ALA A 21 11.53 3.51 -10.93
CA ALA A 21 10.17 3.85 -10.44
C ALA A 21 9.60 2.77 -9.53
N VAL A 22 9.66 1.53 -10.02
CA VAL A 22 9.15 0.34 -9.32
C VAL A 22 9.89 0.11 -7.99
N PRO A 23 11.23 0.18 -7.93
CA PRO A 23 11.96 0.11 -6.65
C PRO A 23 11.55 1.16 -5.60
N LEU A 24 11.32 2.43 -6.01
CA LEU A 24 10.92 3.49 -5.06
C LEU A 24 9.51 3.27 -4.50
N VAL A 25 8.62 2.73 -5.33
CA VAL A 25 7.25 2.35 -4.93
C VAL A 25 7.25 1.17 -3.98
N GLN A 26 8.01 0.13 -4.30
CA GLN A 26 8.20 -1.01 -3.40
C GLN A 26 8.76 -0.53 -2.06
N LYS A 27 9.71 0.40 -2.08
CA LYS A 27 10.26 1.02 -0.87
C LYS A 27 9.23 1.81 -0.07
N PHE A 28 8.35 2.58 -0.74
CA PHE A 28 7.21 3.24 -0.09
C PHE A 28 6.25 2.24 0.57
N LEU A 29 5.97 1.11 -0.08
CA LEU A 29 5.13 0.05 0.50
C LEU A 29 5.78 -0.62 1.72
N VAL A 30 7.08 -0.90 1.65
CA VAL A 30 7.84 -1.44 2.79
C VAL A 30 7.83 -0.45 3.96
N LEU A 31 7.94 0.86 3.70
CA LEU A 31 7.79 1.90 4.73
C LEU A 31 6.41 1.88 5.38
N ALA A 32 5.34 1.80 4.59
CA ALA A 32 3.98 1.73 5.11
C ALA A 32 3.77 0.47 5.99
N GLN A 33 4.31 -0.68 5.57
CA GLN A 33 4.28 -1.91 6.37
C GLN A 33 5.12 -1.83 7.64
N THR A 34 6.29 -1.19 7.56
CA THR A 34 7.16 -0.97 8.73
C THR A 34 6.43 -0.15 9.76
N LEU A 35 5.78 0.94 9.34
CA LEU A 35 4.92 1.74 10.21
C LEU A 35 3.79 0.91 10.83
N GLU A 36 3.14 0.06 10.05
CA GLU A 36 2.03 -0.77 10.54
C GLU A 36 2.49 -1.83 11.56
N SER A 37 3.65 -2.44 11.34
CA SER A 37 4.20 -3.47 12.23
C SER A 37 4.86 -2.91 13.49
N SER A 38 5.58 -1.78 13.37
CA SER A 38 6.32 -1.16 14.47
C SER A 38 5.46 -0.19 15.28
N LYS A 39 4.35 0.31 14.72
CA LYS A 39 3.46 1.35 15.26
C LYS A 39 4.12 2.70 15.56
N ALA A 40 5.45 2.78 15.56
CA ALA A 40 6.25 4.00 15.67
C ALA A 40 7.55 3.87 14.87
N VAL A 41 7.89 4.90 14.11
CA VAL A 41 9.08 4.94 13.25
C VAL A 41 9.71 6.34 13.30
N ALA A 42 11.02 6.40 13.55
CA ALA A 42 11.82 7.61 13.45
C ALA A 42 12.40 7.79 12.05
N PHE A 43 12.37 9.02 11.55
CA PHE A 43 12.97 9.44 10.30
C PHE A 43 13.99 10.54 10.56
N SER A 44 15.20 10.35 10.05
CA SER A 44 16.25 11.40 10.02
C SER A 44 16.05 12.30 8.80
N LEU A 45 14.92 13.01 8.76
CA LEU A 45 14.66 14.03 7.75
C LEU A 45 15.34 15.30 8.22
N GLY A 46 16.41 15.73 7.54
CA GLY A 46 17.15 16.94 7.92
C GLY A 46 16.32 18.21 7.70
N ILE A 47 15.39 18.52 8.60
CA ILE A 47 14.59 19.76 8.59
C ILE A 47 15.38 20.91 9.28
N ALA A 48 16.72 20.91 9.14
CA ALA A 48 17.64 21.76 9.90
C ALA A 48 17.38 23.26 9.72
N ASP A 49 17.08 23.70 8.49
CA ASP A 49 16.83 25.13 8.18
C ASP A 49 15.56 25.68 8.87
N SER A 50 14.60 24.81 9.20
CA SER A 50 13.40 25.24 9.93
C SER A 50 13.68 25.44 11.43
N VAL A 51 14.60 24.66 12.01
CA VAL A 51 14.86 24.65 13.46
C VAL A 51 15.69 25.86 13.91
N GLU A 52 16.57 26.41 13.04
CA GLU A 52 17.24 27.69 13.30
C GLU A 52 16.26 28.87 13.44
N ILE A 53 15.15 28.84 12.69
CA ILE A 53 14.07 29.82 12.84
C ILE A 53 13.33 29.59 14.17
N ALA A 54 13.15 28.35 14.62
CA ALA A 54 12.51 28.06 15.90
C ALA A 54 13.32 28.59 17.10
N ALA A 55 14.64 28.43 17.09
CA ALA A 55 15.54 28.91 18.14
C ALA A 55 15.64 30.45 18.22
N SER A 56 15.60 31.13 17.08
CA SER A 56 15.61 32.61 17.03
C SER A 56 14.27 33.21 17.47
N THR A 57 13.13 32.57 17.15
CA THR A 57 11.80 33.06 17.53
C THR A 57 11.49 32.85 19.03
N THR A 58 12.06 31.82 19.68
CA THR A 58 11.93 31.60 21.13
C THR A 58 12.69 32.64 21.94
N ALA A 59 13.89 33.06 21.51
CA ALA A 59 14.64 34.13 22.18
C ALA A 59 13.86 35.46 22.20
N GLU A 60 13.16 35.82 21.11
CA GLU A 60 12.36 37.04 21.04
C GLU A 60 11.03 36.95 21.82
N LYS A 61 10.37 35.78 21.86
CA LYS A 61 9.10 35.61 22.59
C LYS A 61 9.27 35.45 24.10
N VAL A 62 10.34 34.81 24.57
CA VAL A 62 10.63 34.71 26.01
C VAL A 62 10.95 36.10 26.58
N ALA A 63 11.70 36.93 25.84
CA ALA A 63 11.97 38.32 26.22
C ALA A 63 10.70 39.20 26.28
N ALA A 64 9.72 38.98 25.40
CA ALA A 64 8.45 39.70 25.41
C ALA A 64 7.49 39.26 26.52
N SER A 65 7.53 37.98 26.93
CA SER A 65 6.67 37.44 28.00
C SER A 65 7.09 37.86 29.42
N LEU A 66 8.36 38.25 29.60
CA LEU A 66 8.90 38.64 30.91
C LEU A 66 8.55 40.08 31.33
N TYR A 67 7.92 40.89 30.46
CA TYR A 67 7.62 42.31 30.71
C TYR A 67 6.16 42.73 30.52
N SER A 68 5.19 41.80 30.57
CA SER A 68 3.77 42.17 30.50
C SER A 68 3.04 41.83 31.80
N SER A 69 2.82 42.85 32.63
CA SER A 69 1.97 42.79 33.82
C SER A 69 0.50 42.52 33.45
N PRO A 70 -0.28 41.89 34.35
CA PRO A 70 -1.65 41.45 34.05
C PRO A 70 -2.62 42.63 34.21
N GLU A 71 -3.29 43.04 33.12
CA GLU A 71 -4.47 43.90 33.21
C GLU A 71 -5.73 43.23 32.66
N LEU A 72 -6.83 43.64 33.30
CA LEU A 72 -8.13 43.01 33.42
C LEU A 72 -8.83 42.68 32.10
N ALA A 73 -9.53 41.54 32.15
CA ALA A 73 -10.52 41.08 31.19
C ALA A 73 -11.47 42.20 30.71
N SER A 74 -11.52 42.39 29.40
CA SER A 74 -12.68 42.95 28.72
C SER A 74 -13.13 41.97 27.64
N SER A 75 -14.44 41.77 27.61
CA SER A 75 -15.16 40.77 26.83
C SER A 75 -15.17 41.10 25.34
N SER A 76 -14.29 40.47 24.58
CA SER A 76 -14.51 40.10 23.18
C SER A 76 -14.29 38.60 23.06
N LEU A 77 -15.23 37.91 22.43
CA LEU A 77 -15.06 36.52 21.99
C LEU A 77 -14.05 36.53 20.82
N ASP A 78 -12.80 36.86 21.12
CA ASP A 78 -11.72 36.72 20.15
C ASP A 78 -11.45 35.23 19.99
N ARG A 79 -11.77 34.72 18.80
CA ARG A 79 -11.30 33.41 18.34
C ARG A 79 -9.80 33.33 18.67
N PRO A 80 -9.32 32.25 19.28
CA PRO A 80 -7.89 32.10 19.52
C PRO A 80 -7.18 32.24 18.18
N THR A 81 -6.42 33.32 18.01
CA THR A 81 -5.55 33.49 16.85
C THR A 81 -4.61 32.30 16.82
N PRO A 82 -4.62 31.47 15.76
CA PRO A 82 -3.71 30.35 15.68
C PRO A 82 -2.28 30.89 15.80
N LYS A 83 -1.51 30.33 16.73
CA LYS A 83 -0.06 30.57 16.80
C LYS A 83 0.50 30.32 15.38
N PRO A 84 1.43 31.13 14.87
CA PRO A 84 1.99 30.91 13.55
C PRO A 84 2.66 29.54 13.53
N VAL A 85 1.95 28.54 12.98
CA VAL A 85 2.47 27.20 12.79
C VAL A 85 3.51 27.28 11.67
N GLN A 86 4.67 26.71 11.96
CA GLN A 86 5.86 26.76 11.13
C GLN A 86 5.56 26.20 9.73
N LYS A 87 5.94 26.92 8.68
CA LYS A 87 5.45 26.63 7.31
C LYS A 87 5.89 25.28 6.73
N ASP A 88 6.88 24.60 7.32
CA ASP A 88 7.56 23.47 6.69
C ASP A 88 7.93 22.30 7.64
N PHE A 89 7.24 22.11 8.76
CA PHE A 89 7.57 21.00 9.67
C PHE A 89 7.02 19.63 9.23
N LEU A 90 6.03 19.60 8.32
CA LEU A 90 5.47 18.37 7.78
C LEU A 90 6.11 18.01 6.44
N HIS A 91 6.91 16.93 6.43
CA HIS A 91 7.50 16.44 5.19
C HIS A 91 6.43 15.76 4.30
N PRO A 92 6.34 16.05 2.99
CA PRO A 92 5.31 15.49 2.09
C PRO A 92 5.26 13.95 2.06
N LEU A 93 6.39 13.25 2.21
CA LEU A 93 6.43 11.79 2.35
C LEU A 93 5.61 11.28 3.55
N LEU A 94 5.68 11.96 4.70
CA LEU A 94 4.95 11.55 5.90
C LEU A 94 3.45 11.80 5.72
N VAL A 95 3.10 12.93 5.11
CA VAL A 95 1.71 13.24 4.72
C VAL A 95 1.17 12.19 3.74
N ALA A 96 1.97 11.77 2.75
CA ALA A 96 1.61 10.72 1.81
C ALA A 96 1.44 9.35 2.49
N LEU A 97 2.34 8.97 3.40
CA LEU A 97 2.24 7.70 4.14
C LEU A 97 0.97 7.64 4.99
N LEU A 98 0.65 8.74 5.68
CA LEU A 98 -0.55 8.83 6.49
C LEU A 98 -1.83 8.87 5.67
N ALA A 99 -1.86 9.65 4.58
CA ALA A 99 -3.01 9.69 3.68
C ALA A 99 -3.24 8.33 2.98
N PHE A 100 -2.16 7.59 2.69
CA PHE A 100 -2.24 6.21 2.21
C PHE A 100 -2.84 5.27 3.27
N LYS A 101 -2.38 5.35 4.53
CA LYS A 101 -2.88 4.53 5.64
C LYS A 101 -4.35 4.83 5.99
N LEU A 102 -4.72 6.11 6.02
CA LEU A 102 -6.07 6.58 6.39
C LEU A 102 -7.05 6.57 5.20
N GLY A 103 -6.57 6.35 3.98
CA GLY A 103 -7.41 6.25 2.78
C GLY A 103 -7.93 7.57 2.23
N GLY A 104 -7.36 8.72 2.62
CA GLY A 104 -7.83 10.01 2.13
C GLY A 104 -7.07 11.25 2.62
N PRO A 105 -7.63 12.46 2.43
CA PRO A 105 -6.94 13.70 2.79
C PRO A 105 -6.90 13.79 4.31
N ILE A 106 -5.76 14.16 4.85
CA ILE A 106 -5.56 14.23 6.29
C ILE A 106 -5.51 15.68 6.75
N ASN A 107 -5.95 15.91 7.98
CA ASN A 107 -6.02 17.22 8.60
C ASN A 107 -5.43 17.14 10.01
N ALA A 108 -4.77 18.22 10.42
CA ALA A 108 -4.18 18.41 11.76
C ALA A 108 -4.53 19.80 12.33
N ALA A 109 -5.58 20.43 11.82
CA ALA A 109 -5.98 21.73 12.27
C ALA A 109 -6.37 21.70 13.74
N SER A 110 -5.80 22.63 14.52
CA SER A 110 -6.02 22.78 15.97
C SER A 110 -5.48 21.63 16.84
N THR A 111 -4.72 20.69 16.29
CA THR A 111 -4.07 19.58 17.02
C THR A 111 -2.54 19.68 17.01
N THR A 112 -2.01 20.85 16.68
CA THR A 112 -0.57 21.11 16.73
C THR A 112 -0.17 21.56 18.13
N HIS A 113 0.73 20.81 18.76
CA HIS A 113 1.23 21.07 20.10
C HIS A 113 2.74 21.29 20.07
N GLN A 114 3.22 22.18 20.95
CA GLN A 114 4.64 22.37 21.18
C GLN A 114 4.94 21.95 22.61
N HIS A 115 5.96 21.11 22.79
CA HIS A 115 6.36 20.57 24.08
C HIS A 115 7.83 20.90 24.34
N GLU A 116 8.10 21.25 25.59
CA GLU A 116 9.44 21.41 26.15
C GLU A 116 9.53 20.52 27.38
N TRP A 117 10.60 19.73 27.46
CA TRP A 117 10.88 18.88 28.62
C TRP A 117 12.34 19.00 29.01
N ARG A 118 12.58 19.08 30.32
CA ARG A 118 13.91 19.10 30.93
C ARG A 118 13.93 18.11 32.08
N LEU A 119 15.08 17.47 32.28
CA LEU A 119 15.27 16.62 33.45
C LEU A 119 15.07 17.45 34.74
N PRO A 120 14.20 17.02 35.68
CA PRO A 120 13.95 17.77 36.90
C PRO A 120 15.23 17.96 37.74
N SER A 121 15.50 19.20 38.16
CA SER A 121 16.68 19.53 38.98
C SER A 121 16.62 18.97 40.41
N GLU A 122 15.41 18.65 40.90
CA GLU A 122 15.18 18.00 42.20
C GLU A 122 14.41 16.69 42.01
N LYS A 123 15.01 15.56 42.39
CA LYS A 123 14.34 14.25 42.43
C LYS A 123 13.33 14.21 43.58
N THR A 124 12.17 14.84 43.42
CA THR A 124 11.03 14.56 44.30
C THR A 124 10.44 13.19 43.94
N ARG A 125 9.85 12.47 44.91
CA ARG A 125 9.29 11.12 44.69
C ARG A 125 8.18 11.06 43.62
N ASP A 126 7.62 12.21 43.25
CA ASP A 126 6.41 12.31 42.41
C ASP A 126 6.68 12.86 41.00
N THR A 127 7.90 13.33 40.69
CA THR A 127 8.26 13.80 39.33
C THR A 127 9.02 12.73 38.55
N PRO A 128 8.47 12.22 37.43
CA PRO A 128 9.16 11.24 36.60
C PRO A 128 10.44 11.84 36.00
N SER A 129 11.51 11.07 35.99
CA SER A 129 12.80 11.43 35.37
C SER A 129 12.83 11.19 33.86
N PHE A 130 11.66 11.14 33.23
CA PHE A 130 11.48 10.79 31.83
C PHE A 130 10.34 11.60 31.22
N TYR A 131 10.33 11.64 29.89
CA TYR A 131 9.24 12.20 29.11
C TYR A 131 8.44 11.06 28.46
N SER A 132 7.12 11.15 28.50
CA SER A 132 6.24 10.19 27.83
C SER A 132 5.10 10.90 27.11
N GLU A 133 4.77 10.44 25.90
CA GLU A 133 3.64 10.92 25.10
C GLU A 133 2.94 9.76 24.36
N GLY A 134 1.61 9.82 24.23
CA GLY A 134 0.77 8.74 23.68
C GLY A 134 0.01 7.94 24.75
N ASP A 135 -0.73 6.91 24.34
CA ASP A 135 -1.61 6.07 25.20
C ASP A 135 -2.82 6.81 25.79
N PHE A 136 -3.39 7.76 25.04
CA PHE A 136 -4.63 8.44 25.40
C PHE A 136 -5.75 8.00 24.45
N VAL A 137 -6.87 7.53 25.02
CA VAL A 137 -8.06 7.16 24.24
C VAL A 137 -8.91 8.42 24.03
N ASN A 138 -8.69 9.11 22.91
CA ASN A 138 -9.49 10.27 22.52
C ASN A 138 -10.03 10.11 21.10
N MET A 139 -11.21 10.67 20.82
CA MET A 139 -11.96 10.44 19.56
C MET A 139 -11.30 10.99 18.27
N PHE A 140 -10.15 11.67 18.37
CA PHE A 140 -9.48 12.33 17.24
C PHE A 140 -7.97 11.99 17.13
N GLU A 141 -7.51 10.94 17.82
CA GLU A 141 -6.08 10.63 17.99
C GLU A 141 -5.71 9.29 17.33
N ASP A 142 -5.69 9.23 16.00
CA ASP A 142 -5.30 8.01 15.27
C ASP A 142 -3.79 7.96 15.00
N LEU A 143 -3.19 9.03 14.46
CA LEU A 143 -1.78 9.07 14.04
C LEU A 143 -1.13 10.43 14.31
N ARG A 144 0.08 10.43 14.89
CA ARG A 144 0.83 11.65 15.24
C ARG A 144 2.16 11.73 14.51
N ILE A 145 2.49 12.93 14.01
CA ILE A 145 3.85 13.29 13.59
C ILE A 145 4.45 14.20 14.67
N ALA A 146 5.62 13.84 15.19
CA ALA A 146 6.39 14.65 16.15
C ALA A 146 7.79 14.93 15.62
N VAL A 147 8.14 16.21 15.46
CA VAL A 147 9.51 16.66 15.16
C VAL A 147 10.18 16.98 16.49
N ILE A 148 11.34 16.38 16.75
CA ILE A 148 12.03 16.40 18.05
C ILE A 148 13.46 16.87 17.85
N TRP A 149 13.92 17.75 18.73
CA TRP A 149 15.32 18.20 18.81
C TRP A 149 15.70 18.50 20.27
N GLU A 150 16.99 18.62 20.53
CA GLU A 150 17.54 19.06 21.81
C GLU A 150 18.09 20.48 21.69
N THR A 151 18.06 21.25 22.78
CA THR A 151 18.82 22.50 22.91
C THR A 151 19.89 22.31 23.97
N ARG A 152 21.13 22.62 23.61
CA ARG A 152 22.33 22.54 24.46
C ARG A 152 23.10 23.84 24.33
N ASP A 153 23.35 24.53 25.44
CA ASP A 153 24.06 25.82 25.44
C ASP A 153 23.48 26.87 24.46
N GLY A 154 22.18 26.76 24.15
CA GLY A 154 21.48 27.61 23.19
C GLY A 154 21.54 27.16 21.73
N GLU A 155 22.28 26.09 21.41
CA GLU A 155 22.34 25.50 20.07
C GLU A 155 21.39 24.31 19.92
N ALA A 156 20.76 24.18 18.75
CA ALA A 156 19.90 23.06 18.42
C ALA A 156 20.73 21.85 17.97
N ALA A 157 20.45 20.68 18.54
CA ALA A 157 21.09 19.42 18.24
C ALA A 157 20.05 18.30 18.06
N GLY A 158 20.49 17.16 17.51
CA GLY A 158 19.67 15.96 17.49
C GLY A 158 19.46 15.38 18.89
N PRO A 159 18.43 14.54 19.10
CA PRO A 159 18.21 13.87 20.36
C PRO A 159 19.33 12.86 20.67
N SER A 160 19.84 12.94 21.89
CA SER A 160 20.91 12.11 22.46
C SER A 160 20.41 11.04 23.45
N GLY A 161 19.22 11.28 24.03
CA GLY A 161 18.59 10.36 24.97
C GLY A 161 18.04 9.11 24.28
N ASN A 162 17.61 8.11 25.07
CA ASN A 162 17.05 6.90 24.48
C ASN A 162 15.58 7.09 24.17
N HIS A 163 15.19 6.78 22.94
CA HIS A 163 13.79 6.68 22.54
C HIS A 163 13.34 5.22 22.55
N THR A 164 12.35 4.92 23.39
CA THR A 164 11.71 3.60 23.46
C THR A 164 10.22 3.71 23.19
N VAL A 165 9.64 2.61 22.72
CA VAL A 165 8.23 2.51 22.33
C VAL A 165 7.58 1.43 23.19
N PHE A 166 6.49 1.77 23.84
CA PHE A 166 5.61 0.81 24.52
C PHE A 166 4.37 0.61 23.68
N LEU A 167 4.10 -0.63 23.27
CA LEU A 167 2.84 -0.94 22.58
C LEU A 167 1.73 -1.14 23.61
N THR A 168 0.51 -0.78 23.26
CA THR A 168 -0.65 -0.96 24.15
C THR A 168 -0.81 -2.43 24.53
N GLY A 169 -0.79 -2.70 25.85
CA GLY A 169 -0.87 -4.05 26.40
C GLY A 169 0.46 -4.80 26.53
N ASP A 170 1.57 -4.26 26.01
CA ASP A 170 2.91 -4.82 26.17
C ASP A 170 3.62 -4.23 27.41
N ALA A 171 4.20 -5.08 28.25
CA ALA A 171 4.99 -4.65 29.41
C ALA A 171 6.49 -4.45 29.08
N THR A 172 6.93 -4.79 27.86
CA THR A 172 8.34 -4.75 27.46
C THR A 172 8.56 -3.64 26.43
N PRO A 173 9.45 -2.66 26.71
CA PRO A 173 9.76 -1.61 25.75
C PRO A 173 10.48 -2.17 24.52
N ARG A 174 10.20 -1.58 23.36
CA ARG A 174 10.90 -1.85 22.11
C ARG A 174 11.77 -0.64 21.76
N PRO A 175 12.97 -0.84 21.19
CA PRO A 175 13.74 0.27 20.64
C PRO A 175 12.98 0.91 19.48
N LEU A 176 13.01 2.23 19.38
CA LEU A 176 12.43 2.95 18.25
C LEU A 176 13.17 2.59 16.96
N VAL A 177 12.43 2.19 15.92
CA VAL A 177 13.00 1.89 14.61
C VAL A 177 13.37 3.20 13.93
N THR A 178 14.65 3.40 13.62
CA THR A 178 15.16 4.60 12.95
C THR A 178 15.46 4.29 11.49
N LEU A 179 15.00 5.16 10.59
CA LEU A 179 15.20 5.09 9.15
C LEU A 179 16.05 6.28 8.67
N GLY A 180 17.16 6.00 7.99
CA GLY A 180 18.07 7.02 7.45
C GLY A 180 19.56 6.61 7.50
N THR A 181 20.42 7.39 6.83
CA THR A 181 21.87 7.18 6.84
C THR A 181 22.48 7.59 8.17
N GLN A 182 23.20 6.68 8.84
CA GLN A 182 23.87 6.89 10.12
C GLN A 182 24.84 8.09 10.13
N ASP A 183 25.35 8.52 8.96
CA ASP A 183 26.40 9.53 8.84
C ASP A 183 25.99 10.96 9.20
N ASN A 184 24.68 11.28 9.34
CA ASN A 184 24.19 12.60 9.75
C ASN A 184 23.34 12.58 11.05
N ALA A 185 23.25 11.43 11.73
CA ALA A 185 22.27 11.22 12.80
C ALA A 185 22.56 11.98 14.10
N ALA A 186 23.81 12.39 14.36
CA ALA A 186 24.20 12.95 15.65
C ALA A 186 23.84 14.44 15.84
N SER A 187 23.52 15.18 14.77
CA SER A 187 23.34 16.64 14.82
C SER A 187 21.97 17.15 14.32
N SER A 188 21.11 16.28 13.78
CA SER A 188 19.86 16.70 13.14
C SER A 188 18.61 16.36 13.96
N PRO A 189 17.55 17.18 13.87
CA PRO A 189 16.22 16.84 14.41
C PRO A 189 15.73 15.49 13.90
N VAL A 190 14.96 14.78 14.74
CA VAL A 190 14.34 13.50 14.38
C VAL A 190 12.84 13.70 14.24
N THR A 191 12.25 13.19 13.17
CA THR A 191 10.80 13.18 12.99
C THR A 191 10.27 11.78 13.30
N ILE A 192 9.43 11.64 14.33
CA ILE A 192 8.79 10.38 14.68
C ILE A 192 7.36 10.38 14.17
N LEU A 193 6.99 9.34 13.44
CA LEU A 193 5.61 9.04 13.09
C LEU A 193 5.13 7.85 13.90
N TYR A 194 4.03 8.00 14.63
CA TYR A 194 3.52 6.94 15.49
C TYR A 194 2.01 6.95 15.67
N ASP A 195 1.47 5.78 15.97
CA ASP A 195 0.07 5.50 16.25
C ASP A 195 -0.19 5.71 17.75
N CYS A 196 -0.66 6.91 18.10
CA CYS A 196 -0.81 7.33 19.50
C CYS A 196 -1.86 6.53 20.29
N GLY A 197 -2.79 5.85 19.59
CA GLY A 197 -3.76 4.93 20.20
C GLY A 197 -3.18 3.55 20.52
N HIS A 198 -2.07 3.16 19.88
CA HIS A 198 -1.48 1.82 20.02
C HIS A 198 -0.02 1.82 20.49
N ALA A 199 0.60 3.00 20.63
CA ALA A 199 1.98 3.18 21.04
C ALA A 199 2.17 4.42 21.91
N ALA A 200 2.89 4.26 23.02
CA ALA A 200 3.46 5.34 23.80
C ALA A 200 4.94 5.50 23.48
N LEU A 201 5.37 6.73 23.23
CA LEU A 201 6.77 7.09 23.14
C LEU A 201 7.29 7.44 24.53
N TYR A 202 8.46 6.90 24.84
CA TYR A 202 9.19 7.17 26.07
C TYR A 202 10.58 7.69 25.72
N TYR A 203 11.01 8.75 26.39
CA TYR A 203 12.32 9.34 26.24
C TYR A 203 12.96 9.57 27.61
N ASP A 204 14.21 9.12 27.75
CA ASP A 204 15.06 9.41 28.89
C ASP A 204 16.42 10.00 28.47
N CYS A 205 16.93 10.93 29.28
CA CYS A 205 18.23 11.55 29.10
C CYS A 205 18.85 11.77 30.48
N ASP A 206 20.12 11.38 30.63
CA ASP A 206 20.86 11.53 31.89
C ASP A 206 21.50 12.92 32.04
N ASP A 207 21.47 13.75 31.00
CA ASP A 207 22.07 15.08 30.98
C ASP A 207 21.05 16.15 31.43
N PRO A 208 21.27 16.82 32.59
CA PRO A 208 20.35 17.83 33.12
C PRO A 208 20.36 19.16 32.36
N ASP A 209 21.37 19.39 31.52
CA ASP A 209 21.52 20.62 30.75
C ASP A 209 20.85 20.54 29.37
N VAL A 210 20.38 19.35 29.00
CA VAL A 210 19.62 19.11 27.78
C VAL A 210 18.15 19.50 27.96
N ILE A 211 17.65 20.31 27.03
CA ILE A 211 16.22 20.60 26.89
C ILE A 211 15.71 19.90 25.63
N ARG A 212 14.81 18.91 25.81
CA ARG A 212 14.11 18.29 24.68
C ARG A 212 12.96 19.18 24.25
N ASN A 213 12.93 19.52 22.98
CA ASN A 213 11.85 20.25 22.34
C ASN A 213 11.14 19.34 21.34
N SER A 214 9.82 19.51 21.21
CA SER A 214 9.08 18.89 20.10
C SER A 214 7.92 19.74 19.60
N ILE A 215 7.60 19.56 18.33
CA ILE A 215 6.34 19.99 17.71
C ILE A 215 5.63 18.73 17.25
N SER A 216 4.42 18.50 17.75
CA SER A 216 3.57 17.37 17.39
C SER A 216 2.31 17.84 16.69
N ALA A 217 1.78 17.03 15.79
CA ALA A 217 0.51 17.25 15.11
C ALA A 217 -0.27 15.94 15.08
N ASP A 218 -1.51 15.94 15.59
CA ASP A 218 -2.41 14.80 15.47
C ASP A 218 -3.18 14.85 14.17
N LEU A 219 -2.97 13.86 13.32
CA LEU A 219 -3.54 13.77 11.98
C LEU A 219 -4.71 12.80 11.99
N HIS A 220 -5.83 13.26 11.42
CA HIS A 220 -7.04 12.47 11.24
C HIS A 220 -7.50 12.56 9.79
N LEU A 221 -8.33 11.60 9.37
CA LEU A 221 -8.98 11.64 8.07
C LEU A 221 -9.96 12.81 8.02
N ASN A 222 -9.85 13.67 7.00
CA ASN A 222 -10.81 14.73 6.78
C ASN A 222 -12.15 14.14 6.31
N ALA A 223 -13.09 14.00 7.26
CA ALA A 223 -14.45 13.53 7.00
C ALA A 223 -15.43 14.65 6.59
N ILE A 224 -15.00 15.92 6.64
CA ILE A 224 -15.86 17.07 6.38
C ILE A 224 -15.90 17.36 4.88
N SER A 225 -17.10 17.38 4.30
CA SER A 225 -17.32 17.64 2.87
C SER A 225 -17.27 19.14 2.54
N ASP A 226 -17.11 19.47 1.26
CA ASP A 226 -17.19 20.86 0.79
C ASP A 226 -18.58 21.48 1.03
N GLU A 227 -19.64 20.66 1.05
CA GLU A 227 -21.00 21.10 1.38
C GLU A 227 -21.11 21.48 2.86
N ASP A 228 -20.51 20.69 3.74
CA ASP A 228 -20.43 20.99 5.18
C ASP A 228 -19.64 22.28 5.44
N ILE A 229 -18.53 22.48 4.71
CA ILE A 229 -17.72 23.70 4.82
C ILE A 229 -18.49 24.94 4.34
N GLN A 230 -19.32 24.81 3.31
CA GLN A 230 -20.21 25.87 2.83
C GLN A 230 -21.32 26.20 3.85
N LEU A 231 -21.82 25.20 4.58
CA LEU A 231 -22.79 25.40 5.66
C LEU A 231 -22.15 26.09 6.88
N LEU A 232 -20.87 25.82 7.15
CA LEU A 232 -20.12 26.42 8.27
C LEU A 232 -19.64 27.85 7.97
N ASN A 233 -19.42 28.19 6.69
CA ASN A 233 -18.99 29.52 6.26
C ASN A 233 -20.11 30.22 5.50
N GLY A 234 -20.85 31.14 6.16
CA GLY A 234 -21.94 31.94 5.57
C GLY A 234 -21.57 32.88 4.41
N SER A 235 -20.36 32.76 3.88
CA SER A 235 -19.88 33.27 2.61
C SER A 235 -18.53 32.60 2.34
N PRO A 236 -18.17 32.24 1.10
CA PRO A 236 -16.84 31.71 0.80
C PRO A 236 -15.82 32.78 1.16
N SER A 237 -15.11 32.61 2.27
CA SER A 237 -14.01 33.49 2.62
C SER A 237 -12.88 33.17 1.64
N ASP A 238 -12.84 33.96 0.56
CA ASP A 238 -11.81 33.99 -0.47
C ASP A 238 -10.47 34.55 0.08
N VAL A 239 -10.15 34.22 1.34
CA VAL A 239 -9.16 34.92 2.19
C VAL A 239 -7.75 34.35 2.01
N LEU A 240 -7.58 33.22 1.32
CA LEU A 240 -6.25 32.68 1.01
C LEU A 240 -5.94 32.86 -0.48
N ARG A 241 -5.77 34.12 -0.92
CA ARG A 241 -5.25 34.49 -2.25
C ARG A 241 -3.77 34.16 -2.46
N GLY A 242 -3.12 33.48 -1.51
CA GLY A 242 -1.74 33.00 -1.61
C GLY A 242 -1.68 31.52 -1.99
N LYS A 243 -0.59 31.10 -2.65
CA LYS A 243 -0.29 29.68 -2.92
C LYS A 243 0.02 28.99 -1.59
N LEU A 244 -0.96 28.30 -1.00
CA LEU A 244 -0.82 27.54 0.25
C LEU A 244 0.26 26.45 0.10
N SER A 245 1.09 26.24 1.13
CA SER A 245 1.93 25.04 1.22
C SER A 245 1.11 23.82 1.70
N LEU A 246 1.63 22.60 1.50
CA LEU A 246 0.99 21.38 1.99
C LEU A 246 0.83 21.40 3.52
N THR A 247 1.84 21.85 4.25
CA THR A 247 1.78 22.05 5.71
C THR A 247 0.72 23.06 6.09
N GLU A 248 0.65 24.20 5.40
CA GLU A 248 -0.38 25.22 5.65
C GLU A 248 -1.78 24.68 5.40
N LEU A 249 -1.97 23.85 4.38
CA LEU A 249 -3.26 23.20 4.13
C LEU A 249 -3.62 22.19 5.23
N VAL A 250 -2.68 21.34 5.64
CA VAL A 250 -2.92 20.32 6.67
C VAL A 250 -3.19 20.93 8.05
N THR A 251 -2.63 22.10 8.34
CA THR A 251 -2.73 22.73 9.67
C THR A 251 -3.78 23.85 9.76
N ASN A 252 -4.30 24.33 8.62
CA ASN A 252 -5.36 25.33 8.59
C ASN A 252 -6.67 24.71 8.07
N PHE A 253 -7.73 24.82 8.86
CA PHE A 253 -9.08 24.37 8.51
C PHE A 253 -10.10 25.35 9.12
N PRO A 254 -11.25 25.62 8.48
CA PRO A 254 -11.75 25.06 7.21
C PRO A 254 -11.20 25.76 5.96
N ILE A 255 -10.99 24.99 4.88
CA ILE A 255 -10.60 25.49 3.55
C ILE A 255 -11.54 24.85 2.51
N ALA A 256 -12.17 25.67 1.68
CA ALA A 256 -13.03 25.17 0.60
C ALA A 256 -12.21 24.40 -0.45
N LYS A 257 -12.78 23.34 -1.03
CA LYS A 257 -12.10 22.43 -1.95
C LYS A 257 -10.88 21.78 -1.33
N TYR A 258 -10.97 21.44 -0.04
CA TYR A 258 -9.85 20.92 0.74
C TYR A 258 -9.19 19.72 0.06
N ALA A 259 -9.98 18.72 -0.33
CA ALA A 259 -9.50 17.50 -0.96
C ALA A 259 -8.77 17.79 -2.30
N THR A 260 -9.28 18.75 -3.09
CA THR A 260 -8.66 19.17 -4.34
C THR A 260 -7.34 19.88 -4.09
N HIS A 261 -7.28 20.81 -3.13
CA HIS A 261 -6.04 21.49 -2.78
C HIS A 261 -5.01 20.53 -2.18
N PHE A 262 -5.45 19.57 -1.35
CA PHE A 262 -4.61 18.55 -0.75
C PHE A 262 -3.96 17.69 -1.83
N HIS A 263 -4.76 17.21 -2.78
CA HIS A 263 -4.29 16.47 -3.91
C HIS A 263 -3.28 17.28 -4.75
N ASN A 264 -3.66 18.49 -5.16
CA ASN A 264 -2.81 19.33 -6.00
C ASN A 264 -1.47 19.65 -5.34
N LEU A 265 -1.44 19.88 -4.02
CA LEU A 265 -0.21 20.18 -3.30
C LEU A 265 0.63 18.93 -3.03
N LEU A 266 0.02 17.79 -2.73
CA LEU A 266 0.75 16.54 -2.49
C LEU A 266 1.40 16.00 -3.77
N PHE A 267 0.75 16.20 -4.92
CA PHE A 267 1.23 15.76 -6.24
C PHE A 267 1.80 16.90 -7.08
N ASP A 268 2.11 18.06 -6.49
CA ASP A 268 2.88 19.07 -7.22
C ASP A 268 4.34 18.63 -7.39
N SER A 269 5.06 19.31 -8.28
CA SER A 269 6.47 19.01 -8.53
C SER A 269 7.35 19.17 -7.28
N VAL A 270 6.98 20.01 -6.32
CA VAL A 270 7.79 20.28 -5.12
C VAL A 270 7.68 19.10 -4.16
N SER A 271 6.45 18.72 -3.81
CA SER A 271 6.14 17.59 -2.95
C SER A 271 6.63 16.28 -3.53
N LEU A 272 6.43 16.04 -4.83
CA LEU A 272 6.92 14.83 -5.49
C LEU A 272 8.44 14.75 -5.48
N ASN A 273 9.15 15.84 -5.81
CA ASN A 273 10.60 15.84 -5.76
C ASN A 273 11.11 15.57 -4.33
N ALA A 274 10.46 16.14 -3.30
CA ALA A 274 10.81 15.88 -1.91
C ALA A 274 10.54 14.42 -1.51
N ILE A 275 9.37 13.87 -1.85
CA ILE A 275 9.02 12.46 -1.61
C ILE A 275 10.07 11.55 -2.23
N LEU A 276 10.39 11.77 -3.50
CA LEU A 276 11.28 10.89 -4.25
C LEU A 276 12.75 11.03 -3.85
N ALA A 277 13.21 12.24 -3.55
CA ALA A 277 14.56 12.45 -3.03
C ALA A 277 14.74 11.69 -1.71
N THR A 278 13.79 11.84 -0.80
CA THR A 278 13.80 11.18 0.52
C THR A 278 13.66 9.66 0.39
N LEU A 279 12.76 9.15 -0.46
CA LEU A 279 12.69 7.71 -0.77
C LEU A 279 13.97 7.18 -1.40
N GLY A 280 14.65 7.97 -2.23
CA GLY A 280 15.92 7.58 -2.85
C GLY A 280 17.04 7.37 -1.85
N THR A 281 17.08 8.14 -0.77
CA THR A 281 18.16 8.15 0.23
C THR A 281 17.88 7.36 1.50
N LEU A 282 16.61 7.11 1.82
CA LEU A 282 16.21 6.35 3.01
C LEU A 282 16.80 4.93 2.98
N ASP A 283 17.57 4.53 3.98
CA ASP A 283 17.83 3.09 4.13
C ASP A 283 16.64 2.49 4.88
N VAL A 284 15.84 1.69 4.18
CA VAL A 284 14.70 1.01 4.77
C VAL A 284 15.19 -0.40 5.08
N PRO A 285 15.23 -0.81 6.37
CA PRO A 285 15.66 -2.15 6.70
C PRO A 285 14.83 -3.13 5.87
N PRO A 286 15.45 -4.20 5.33
CA PRO A 286 14.70 -5.24 4.66
C PRO A 286 13.57 -5.67 5.57
N ALA A 287 12.35 -5.81 5.01
CA ALA A 287 11.14 -6.12 5.75
C ALA A 287 11.48 -7.11 6.87
N PRO A 288 11.14 -6.81 8.15
CA PRO A 288 11.57 -7.60 9.27
C PRO A 288 11.32 -9.05 8.91
N THR A 289 12.38 -9.87 8.94
CA THR A 289 12.28 -11.28 8.58
C THR A 289 11.16 -11.80 9.45
N ILE A 290 9.99 -12.06 8.85
CA ILE A 290 8.79 -12.43 9.57
C ILE A 290 9.26 -13.53 10.52
N PRO A 291 9.16 -13.33 11.84
CA PRO A 291 9.77 -14.22 12.80
C PRO A 291 9.39 -15.60 12.36
N LYS A 292 10.39 -16.43 11.99
CA LYS A 292 10.17 -17.71 11.31
C LYS A 292 8.98 -18.35 11.98
N ILE A 293 7.84 -18.33 11.29
CA ILE A 293 6.61 -18.83 11.86
C ILE A 293 6.97 -20.24 12.32
N GLY A 294 6.82 -20.50 13.62
CA GLY A 294 7.19 -21.80 14.17
C GLY A 294 6.54 -22.87 13.29
N ARG A 295 7.31 -23.89 12.89
CA ARG A 295 6.86 -24.89 11.89
C ARG A 295 5.44 -25.41 12.17
N CYS A 296 5.09 -25.56 13.45
CA CYS A 296 3.76 -25.93 13.92
C CYS A 296 2.66 -24.94 13.48
N LEU A 297 2.88 -23.64 13.60
CA LEU A 297 1.90 -22.60 13.23
C LEU A 297 1.76 -22.46 11.70
N LEU A 298 2.82 -22.73 10.94
CA LEU A 298 2.74 -22.78 9.48
C LEU A 298 1.94 -23.99 9.00
N GLU A 299 2.16 -25.16 9.62
CA GLU A 299 1.38 -26.37 9.36
C GLU A 299 -0.10 -26.16 9.69
N GLU A 300 -0.42 -25.54 10.84
CA GLU A 300 -1.80 -25.18 11.21
C GLU A 300 -2.46 -24.21 10.22
N ARG A 301 -1.76 -23.16 9.78
CA ARG A 301 -2.29 -22.24 8.75
C ARG A 301 -2.50 -22.95 7.42
N PHE A 302 -1.59 -23.85 7.04
CA PHE A 302 -1.73 -24.61 5.80
C PHE A 302 -2.91 -25.58 5.85
N GLU A 303 -3.14 -26.26 6.97
CA GLU A 303 -4.32 -27.10 7.16
C GLU A 303 -5.63 -26.29 7.17
N THR A 304 -5.60 -25.09 7.76
CA THR A 304 -6.73 -24.14 7.70
C THR A 304 -7.02 -23.73 6.25
N TYR A 305 -5.98 -23.40 5.48
CA TYR A 305 -6.09 -23.07 4.06
C TYR A 305 -6.66 -24.23 3.22
N LYS A 306 -6.23 -25.47 3.47
CA LYS A 306 -6.80 -26.66 2.81
C LYS A 306 -8.27 -26.84 3.14
N LYS A 307 -8.62 -26.72 4.43
CA LYS A 307 -10.00 -26.87 4.91
C LYS A 307 -10.91 -25.82 4.29
N ASP A 308 -10.45 -24.57 4.20
CA ASP A 308 -11.16 -23.48 3.55
C ASP A 308 -11.42 -23.77 2.06
N ASN A 309 -10.38 -24.17 1.31
CA ASN A 309 -10.53 -24.54 -0.10
C ASN A 309 -11.47 -25.74 -0.31
N TRP A 310 -11.41 -26.73 0.57
CA TRP A 310 -12.31 -27.88 0.52
C TRP A 310 -13.76 -27.49 0.82
N ALA A 311 -13.99 -26.56 1.74
CA ALA A 311 -15.33 -26.09 2.08
C ALA A 311 -16.03 -25.43 0.89
N HIS A 312 -15.29 -24.62 0.12
CA HIS A 312 -15.82 -23.84 -1.01
C HIS A 312 -15.98 -24.64 -2.31
N LEU A 313 -15.42 -25.85 -2.40
CA LEU A 313 -15.58 -26.72 -3.57
C LEU A 313 -17.06 -27.13 -3.76
N PRO A 314 -17.70 -26.84 -4.91
CA PRO A 314 -19.10 -27.20 -5.18
C PRO A 314 -19.34 -28.71 -5.13
N LEU A 315 -20.52 -29.13 -4.66
CA LEU A 315 -20.87 -30.54 -4.44
C LEU A 315 -20.75 -31.39 -5.72
N GLU A 316 -21.13 -30.83 -6.86
CA GLU A 316 -21.02 -31.50 -8.16
C GLU A 316 -19.56 -31.76 -8.55
N ILE A 317 -18.66 -30.82 -8.27
CA ILE A 317 -17.22 -30.99 -8.51
C ILE A 317 -16.61 -31.95 -7.48
N LYS A 318 -17.04 -31.90 -6.21
CA LYS A 318 -16.63 -32.86 -5.16
C LYS A 318 -16.89 -34.31 -5.54
N ARG A 319 -17.96 -34.57 -6.29
CA ARG A 319 -18.38 -35.91 -6.72
C ARG A 319 -17.66 -36.39 -8.00
N MET A 320 -16.87 -35.54 -8.65
CA MET A 320 -16.14 -35.92 -9.86
C MET A 320 -14.92 -36.77 -9.49
N GLU A 321 -14.94 -38.04 -9.89
CA GLU A 321 -13.81 -38.97 -9.67
C GLU A 321 -12.70 -38.80 -10.70
N THR A 322 -13.00 -38.28 -11.89
CA THR A 322 -12.07 -38.12 -13.01
C THR A 322 -11.94 -36.66 -13.47
N ASP A 323 -10.89 -36.34 -14.23
CA ASP A 323 -10.79 -35.05 -14.92
C ASP A 323 -11.87 -34.91 -16.01
N VAL A 324 -12.17 -33.67 -16.39
CA VAL A 324 -13.04 -33.33 -17.51
C VAL A 324 -12.16 -33.24 -18.74
N TYR A 325 -12.26 -34.23 -19.62
CA TYR A 325 -11.54 -34.25 -20.90
C TYR A 325 -12.22 -33.34 -21.92
N LEU A 326 -11.42 -32.52 -22.60
CA LEU A 326 -11.84 -31.66 -23.71
C LEU A 326 -11.50 -32.25 -25.08
N GLU A 327 -10.59 -33.22 -25.13
CA GLU A 327 -10.29 -33.94 -26.36
C GLU A 327 -11.48 -34.83 -26.77
N GLY A 328 -11.95 -34.70 -28.02
CA GLY A 328 -13.00 -35.55 -28.56
C GLY A 328 -13.86 -34.90 -29.63
N THR A 329 -14.90 -35.62 -30.05
CA THR A 329 -15.92 -35.11 -30.98
C THR A 329 -17.17 -34.72 -30.20
N TYR A 330 -17.61 -33.48 -30.34
CA TYR A 330 -18.81 -32.94 -29.69
C TYR A 330 -19.98 -32.91 -30.67
N PRO A 331 -21.22 -33.24 -30.23
CA PRO A 331 -22.40 -33.16 -31.10
C PRO A 331 -22.70 -31.73 -31.56
N THR A 332 -22.49 -30.74 -30.68
CA THR A 332 -22.67 -29.32 -30.97
C THR A 332 -21.58 -28.47 -30.32
N ALA A 333 -21.42 -27.22 -30.80
CA ALA A 333 -20.54 -26.24 -30.16
C ALA A 333 -20.99 -25.90 -28.72
N ALA A 334 -22.30 -25.96 -28.44
CA ALA A 334 -22.83 -25.74 -27.10
C ALA A 334 -22.38 -26.84 -26.11
N ASP A 335 -22.33 -28.10 -26.56
CA ASP A 335 -21.84 -29.21 -25.74
C ASP A 335 -20.35 -29.05 -25.40
N PHE A 336 -19.55 -28.60 -26.37
CA PHE A 336 -18.14 -28.27 -26.15
C PHE A 336 -17.99 -27.15 -25.11
N LEU A 337 -18.70 -26.03 -25.28
CA LEU A 337 -18.63 -24.91 -24.35
C LEU A 337 -19.10 -25.29 -22.94
N ASN A 338 -20.12 -26.14 -22.81
CA ASN A 338 -20.52 -26.69 -21.52
C ASN A 338 -19.40 -27.51 -20.88
N GLY A 339 -18.69 -28.32 -21.66
CA GLY A 339 -17.49 -29.04 -21.22
C GLY A 339 -16.38 -28.11 -20.74
N VAL A 340 -16.11 -27.04 -21.49
CA VAL A 340 -15.12 -25.99 -21.13
C VAL A 340 -15.49 -25.32 -19.81
N VAL A 341 -16.75 -24.91 -19.65
CA VAL A 341 -17.24 -24.30 -18.40
C VAL A 341 -17.08 -25.28 -17.24
N LEU A 342 -17.49 -26.54 -17.42
CA LEU A 342 -17.37 -27.56 -16.38
C LEU A 342 -15.90 -27.80 -15.98
N LYS A 343 -14.98 -27.82 -16.96
CA LYS A 343 -13.54 -27.93 -16.70
C LYS A 343 -13.01 -26.72 -15.96
N ALA A 344 -13.35 -25.49 -16.37
CA ALA A 344 -12.91 -24.28 -15.68
C ALA A 344 -13.38 -24.24 -14.22
N ARG A 345 -14.63 -24.65 -13.97
CA ARG A 345 -15.21 -24.77 -12.63
C ARG A 345 -14.49 -25.81 -11.78
N ARG A 346 -14.03 -26.91 -12.38
CA ARG A 346 -13.18 -27.89 -11.69
C ARG A 346 -11.80 -27.32 -11.41
N ASP A 347 -11.14 -26.80 -12.43
CA ASP A 347 -9.74 -26.35 -12.42
C ASP A 347 -9.49 -25.21 -11.43
N VAL A 348 -10.42 -24.25 -11.30
CA VAL A 348 -10.24 -23.11 -10.40
C VAL A 348 -10.11 -23.52 -8.91
N HIS A 349 -10.60 -24.71 -8.55
CA HIS A 349 -10.50 -25.26 -7.20
C HIS A 349 -9.30 -26.20 -6.98
N LEU A 350 -8.50 -26.42 -8.02
CA LEU A 350 -7.33 -27.28 -7.93
C LEU A 350 -6.16 -26.55 -7.25
N PRO A 351 -5.16 -27.29 -6.72
CA PRO A 351 -4.02 -26.66 -6.06
C PRO A 351 -3.23 -25.75 -7.00
N VAL A 352 -2.89 -24.56 -6.50
CA VAL A 352 -1.98 -23.61 -7.19
C VAL A 352 -0.50 -23.81 -6.82
N GLY A 353 -0.23 -24.76 -5.93
CA GLY A 353 1.11 -25.12 -5.43
C GLY A 353 1.47 -24.46 -4.10
N VAL A 354 2.25 -25.17 -3.28
CA VAL A 354 2.56 -24.80 -1.89
C VAL A 354 3.34 -23.47 -1.79
N LYS A 355 4.09 -23.08 -2.82
CA LYS A 355 4.83 -21.81 -2.83
C LYS A 355 3.94 -20.57 -2.92
N LEU A 356 2.68 -20.72 -3.31
CA LEU A 356 1.69 -19.64 -3.40
C LEU A 356 0.71 -19.63 -2.21
N PHE A 357 0.95 -20.48 -1.21
CA PHE A 357 0.25 -20.39 0.07
C PHE A 357 0.70 -19.10 0.79
N PRO A 358 -0.21 -18.29 1.36
CA PRO A 358 0.15 -17.05 2.03
C PRO A 358 0.98 -17.28 3.29
N GLN A 359 2.23 -16.82 3.28
CA GLN A 359 3.14 -16.97 4.41
C GLN A 359 3.26 -15.65 5.20
N SER A 360 3.09 -14.53 4.52
CA SER A 360 3.13 -13.18 5.06
C SER A 360 1.78 -12.44 4.91
N PRO A 361 1.56 -11.35 5.68
CA PRO A 361 0.40 -10.46 5.46
C PRO A 361 0.33 -9.88 4.04
N LEU A 362 1.48 -9.68 3.39
CA LEU A 362 1.51 -9.22 2.00
C LEU A 362 0.94 -10.25 1.03
N ASP A 363 1.20 -11.53 1.28
CA ASP A 363 0.66 -12.60 0.46
C ASP A 363 -0.87 -12.70 0.61
N GLU A 364 -1.43 -12.21 1.72
CA GLU A 364 -2.87 -12.21 1.96
C GLU A 364 -3.62 -11.31 0.95
N ILE A 365 -2.97 -10.25 0.46
CA ILE A 365 -3.52 -9.40 -0.63
C ILE A 365 -3.77 -10.25 -1.88
N SER A 366 -2.81 -11.10 -2.28
CA SER A 366 -3.00 -11.99 -3.43
C SER A 366 -4.06 -13.08 -3.16
N GLU A 367 -4.17 -13.52 -1.91
CA GLU A 367 -5.12 -14.55 -1.49
C GLU A 367 -6.57 -14.07 -1.57
N GLU A 368 -6.85 -12.80 -1.29
CA GLU A 368 -8.18 -12.20 -1.46
C GLU A 368 -8.68 -12.35 -2.90
N ALA A 369 -7.85 -11.97 -3.89
CA ALA A 369 -8.19 -12.14 -5.30
C ALA A 369 -8.34 -13.63 -5.67
N ARG A 370 -7.49 -14.50 -5.12
CA ARG A 370 -7.57 -15.95 -5.38
C ARG A 370 -8.89 -16.53 -4.87
N LYS A 371 -9.30 -16.19 -3.63
CA LYS A 371 -10.58 -16.62 -3.05
C LYS A 371 -11.76 -16.07 -3.83
N PHE A 372 -11.73 -14.80 -4.21
CA PHE A 372 -12.75 -14.20 -5.06
C PHE A 372 -12.92 -14.96 -6.39
N ILE A 373 -11.82 -15.32 -7.06
CA ILE A 373 -11.85 -16.10 -8.31
C ILE A 373 -12.34 -17.53 -8.07
N ARG A 374 -11.87 -18.20 -7.01
CA ARG A 374 -12.31 -19.54 -6.60
C ARG A 374 -13.82 -19.60 -6.38
N ASP A 375 -14.36 -18.58 -5.73
CA ASP A 375 -15.75 -18.53 -5.27
C ASP A 375 -16.70 -17.93 -6.33
N LEU A 376 -16.24 -17.76 -7.59
CA LEU A 376 -17.10 -17.30 -8.68
C LEU A 376 -18.29 -18.25 -8.88
N PRO A 377 -19.53 -17.72 -8.91
CA PRO A 377 -20.70 -18.52 -9.24
C PRO A 377 -20.59 -19.21 -10.61
N GLY A 378 -21.13 -20.43 -10.72
CA GLY A 378 -21.00 -21.23 -11.94
C GLY A 378 -21.69 -20.61 -13.17
N ASP A 379 -22.83 -19.93 -12.95
CA ASP A 379 -23.54 -19.13 -13.94
C ASP A 379 -22.74 -17.91 -14.39
N LEU A 380 -22.02 -17.26 -13.46
CA LEU A 380 -21.11 -16.16 -13.79
C LEU A 380 -19.91 -16.66 -14.62
N ILE A 381 -19.32 -17.80 -14.27
CA ILE A 381 -18.27 -18.45 -15.07
C ILE A 381 -18.78 -18.75 -16.48
N SER A 382 -19.97 -19.33 -16.60
CA SER A 382 -20.59 -19.63 -17.90
C SER A 382 -20.80 -18.36 -18.73
N THR A 383 -21.35 -17.31 -18.12
CA THR A 383 -21.60 -16.02 -18.78
C THR A 383 -20.31 -15.35 -19.25
N ARG A 384 -19.28 -15.35 -18.40
CA ARG A 384 -17.96 -14.79 -18.75
C ARG A 384 -17.28 -15.58 -19.86
N MET A 385 -17.30 -16.91 -19.80
CA MET A 385 -16.75 -17.76 -20.87
C MET A 385 -17.48 -17.57 -22.20
N ALA A 386 -18.81 -17.37 -22.17
CA ALA A 386 -19.60 -17.12 -23.37
C ALA A 386 -19.15 -15.84 -24.11
N TYR A 387 -18.65 -14.83 -23.39
CA TYR A 387 -18.10 -13.61 -23.99
C TYR A 387 -16.87 -13.88 -24.89
N TYR A 388 -16.16 -14.99 -24.66
CA TYR A 388 -14.98 -15.39 -25.44
C TYR A 388 -15.26 -16.55 -26.40
N THR A 389 -16.53 -16.85 -26.68
CA THR A 389 -16.92 -18.00 -27.52
C THR A 389 -16.19 -18.03 -28.86
N SER A 390 -16.13 -16.90 -29.56
CA SER A 390 -15.42 -16.79 -30.85
C SER A 390 -13.96 -17.21 -30.74
N ALA A 391 -13.25 -16.79 -29.69
CA ALA A 391 -11.87 -17.18 -29.45
C ALA A 391 -11.69 -18.67 -29.13
N LEU A 392 -12.74 -19.35 -28.68
CA LEU A 392 -12.71 -20.78 -28.35
C LEU A 392 -13.05 -21.68 -29.56
N ILE A 393 -13.90 -21.23 -30.48
CA ILE A 393 -14.44 -22.08 -31.55
C ILE A 393 -14.10 -21.64 -32.98
N ASP A 394 -13.78 -20.37 -33.22
CA ASP A 394 -13.61 -19.86 -34.60
C ASP A 394 -12.28 -20.27 -35.22
N SER A 395 -11.29 -20.67 -34.42
CA SER A 395 -9.96 -21.05 -34.88
C SER A 395 -9.43 -22.29 -34.18
N ALA A 396 -8.85 -23.19 -34.97
CA ALA A 396 -8.21 -24.39 -34.48
C ALA A 396 -7.08 -24.07 -33.49
N TYR A 397 -6.91 -24.92 -32.49
CA TYR A 397 -5.79 -24.83 -31.55
C TYR A 397 -4.52 -25.35 -32.22
N THR A 398 -3.42 -24.65 -32.00
CA THR A 398 -2.10 -24.97 -32.55
C THR A 398 -1.06 -24.95 -31.44
N ILE A 399 0.14 -25.48 -31.71
CA ILE A 399 1.28 -25.39 -30.78
C ILE A 399 1.60 -23.93 -30.42
N GLY A 400 1.30 -22.96 -31.30
CA GLY A 400 1.48 -21.54 -31.02
C GLY A 400 0.58 -20.99 -29.90
N ASP A 401 -0.50 -21.69 -29.55
CA ASP A 401 -1.34 -21.34 -28.40
C ASP A 401 -0.72 -21.76 -27.06
N LEU A 402 0.31 -22.64 -27.06
CA LEU A 402 1.10 -22.95 -25.87
C LEU A 402 2.16 -21.87 -25.67
N ILE A 403 1.90 -20.95 -24.73
CA ILE A 403 2.73 -19.77 -24.52
C ILE A 403 3.98 -20.15 -23.69
N PRO A 404 5.19 -19.75 -24.11
CA PRO A 404 6.39 -19.90 -23.30
C PRO A 404 6.26 -19.22 -21.93
N THR A 405 6.82 -19.82 -20.87
CA THR A 405 6.72 -19.31 -19.49
C THR A 405 7.21 -17.87 -19.34
N ALA A 406 8.32 -17.52 -20.01
CA ALA A 406 8.86 -16.17 -20.01
C ALA A 406 7.90 -15.14 -20.63
N ASN A 407 7.10 -15.54 -21.62
CA ASN A 407 6.10 -14.66 -22.21
C ASN A 407 4.86 -14.56 -21.30
N LEU A 408 4.44 -15.66 -20.65
CA LEU A 408 3.39 -15.60 -19.64
C LEU A 408 3.75 -14.66 -18.48
N HIS A 409 5.01 -14.66 -18.05
CA HIS A 409 5.51 -13.74 -17.04
C HIS A 409 5.43 -12.28 -17.51
N LYS A 410 5.90 -11.96 -18.72
CA LYS A 410 5.76 -10.61 -19.30
C LYS A 410 4.32 -10.14 -19.40
N PHE A 411 3.40 -11.03 -19.79
CA PHE A 411 1.97 -10.70 -19.83
C PHE A 411 1.42 -10.47 -18.41
N ALA A 412 1.87 -11.23 -17.42
CA ALA A 412 1.48 -11.02 -16.03
C ALA A 412 2.01 -9.67 -15.48
N GLU A 413 3.27 -9.31 -15.77
CA GLU A 413 3.83 -7.99 -15.42
C GLU A 413 3.07 -6.85 -16.09
N LEU A 414 2.68 -7.03 -17.36
CA LEU A 414 1.85 -6.05 -18.05
C LEU A 414 0.48 -5.91 -17.40
N LEU A 415 -0.14 -7.02 -17.01
CA LEU A 415 -1.43 -7.01 -16.32
C LEU A 415 -1.35 -6.30 -14.96
N GLU A 416 -0.33 -6.65 -14.16
CA GLU A 416 -0.01 -5.97 -12.90
C GLU A 416 0.15 -4.47 -13.13
N ARG A 417 1.00 -4.09 -14.09
CA ARG A 417 1.24 -2.70 -14.45
C ARG A 417 -0.04 -1.96 -14.85
N ARG A 418 -0.95 -2.58 -15.61
CA ARG A 418 -2.21 -1.93 -16.01
C ARG A 418 -3.16 -1.73 -14.83
N CYS A 419 -3.27 -2.70 -13.92
CA CYS A 419 -4.03 -2.52 -12.68
C CYS A 419 -3.47 -1.35 -11.86
N LEU A 420 -2.15 -1.33 -11.67
CA LEU A 420 -1.45 -0.26 -10.96
C LEU A 420 -1.64 1.10 -11.65
N GLU A 421 -1.51 1.17 -12.97
CA GLU A 421 -1.77 2.42 -13.72
C GLU A 421 -3.19 2.97 -13.48
N LEU A 422 -4.22 2.13 -13.43
CA LEU A 422 -5.59 2.56 -13.12
C LEU A 422 -5.71 3.10 -11.69
N ILE A 423 -5.19 2.36 -10.70
CA ILE A 423 -5.12 2.84 -9.31
C ILE A 423 -4.41 4.20 -9.25
N GLY A 424 -3.44 4.43 -10.14
CA GLY A 424 -2.65 5.65 -10.16
C GLY A 424 -3.34 6.85 -10.70
N ILE A 425 -4.14 6.60 -11.72
CA ILE A 425 -5.04 7.58 -12.30
C ILE A 425 -6.12 8.01 -11.29
N GLY A 426 -6.36 7.19 -10.25
CA GLY A 426 -7.29 7.48 -9.16
C GLY A 426 -8.54 6.59 -9.20
N PHE A 427 -8.55 5.56 -10.03
CA PHE A 427 -9.61 4.56 -10.04
C PHE A 427 -9.57 3.73 -8.75
N ILE A 428 -10.74 3.44 -8.21
CA ILE A 428 -10.91 2.68 -6.98
C ILE A 428 -11.80 1.47 -7.22
N ASP A 429 -11.80 0.56 -6.26
CA ASP A 429 -12.81 -0.47 -6.19
C ASP A 429 -13.12 -0.76 -4.72
N ASP A 430 -14.40 -0.95 -4.41
CA ASP A 430 -14.90 -1.01 -3.02
C ASP A 430 -14.31 -2.17 -2.21
N GLU A 431 -13.70 -3.15 -2.87
CA GLU A 431 -13.12 -4.35 -2.26
C GLU A 431 -11.61 -4.48 -2.46
N SER A 432 -10.91 -3.41 -2.87
CA SER A 432 -9.44 -3.40 -3.10
C SER A 432 -8.93 -4.48 -4.07
N ARG A 433 -9.81 -5.04 -4.91
CA ARG A 433 -9.52 -6.11 -5.87
C ARG A 433 -8.61 -5.63 -6.99
N LEU A 434 -8.55 -4.34 -7.32
CA LEU A 434 -7.57 -3.83 -8.31
C LEU A 434 -6.14 -4.18 -7.88
N SER A 435 -5.79 -3.88 -6.63
CA SER A 435 -4.47 -4.22 -6.06
C SER A 435 -4.30 -5.72 -5.87
N SER A 436 -5.32 -6.42 -5.39
CA SER A 436 -5.26 -7.85 -5.12
C SER A 436 -5.09 -8.67 -6.42
N MET A 437 -5.74 -8.25 -7.52
CA MET A 437 -5.58 -8.87 -8.85
C MET A 437 -4.19 -8.60 -9.44
N ALA A 438 -3.64 -7.40 -9.23
CA ALA A 438 -2.28 -7.06 -9.65
C ALA A 438 -1.25 -7.96 -8.94
N ALA A 439 -1.34 -8.05 -7.62
CA ALA A 439 -0.47 -8.87 -6.79
C ALA A 439 -0.58 -10.37 -7.18
N LEU A 440 -1.80 -10.86 -7.41
CA LEU A 440 -2.03 -12.24 -7.81
C LEU A 440 -1.46 -12.55 -9.20
N ALA A 441 -1.65 -11.66 -10.17
CA ALA A 441 -1.08 -11.80 -11.51
C ALA A 441 0.46 -11.88 -11.44
N SER A 442 1.09 -10.96 -10.71
CA SER A 442 2.53 -10.95 -10.48
C SER A 442 3.03 -12.26 -9.86
N ALA A 443 2.36 -12.72 -8.79
CA ALA A 443 2.69 -13.96 -8.10
C ALA A 443 2.62 -15.18 -9.04
N PHE A 444 1.58 -15.27 -9.88
CA PHE A 444 1.48 -16.35 -10.86
C PHE A 444 2.50 -16.25 -11.98
N GLY A 445 2.78 -15.05 -12.52
CA GLY A 445 3.82 -14.83 -13.51
C GLY A 445 5.19 -15.31 -13.00
N ASN A 446 5.57 -14.87 -11.80
CA ASN A 446 6.79 -15.29 -11.12
C ASN A 446 6.83 -16.80 -10.87
N ALA A 447 5.71 -17.42 -10.47
CA ALA A 447 5.65 -18.86 -10.24
C ALA A 447 5.73 -19.69 -11.53
N VAL A 448 5.22 -19.15 -12.65
CA VAL A 448 5.23 -19.78 -13.97
C VAL A 448 6.61 -19.73 -14.61
N ASP A 449 7.36 -18.64 -14.48
CA ASP A 449 8.72 -18.51 -15.04
C ASP A 449 9.86 -18.66 -14.02
N GLY A 450 9.53 -18.94 -12.76
CA GLY A 450 10.53 -19.18 -11.71
C GLY A 450 11.35 -20.45 -11.92
N LEU A 451 12.41 -20.60 -11.11
CA LEU A 451 13.35 -21.71 -11.18
C LEU A 451 12.64 -23.07 -11.21
N LYS A 452 12.90 -23.84 -12.27
CA LYS A 452 12.31 -25.16 -12.54
C LYS A 452 13.28 -26.27 -12.18
N GLU A 453 12.75 -27.42 -11.80
CA GLU A 453 13.57 -28.60 -11.50
C GLU A 453 14.43 -29.02 -12.70
N VAL A 454 13.90 -28.90 -13.93
CA VAL A 454 14.65 -29.18 -15.16
C VAL A 454 15.93 -28.34 -15.29
N GLN A 455 16.04 -27.19 -14.61
CA GLN A 455 17.26 -26.36 -14.61
C GLN A 455 18.32 -26.88 -13.62
N MET A 456 17.90 -27.64 -12.60
CA MET A 456 18.74 -28.16 -11.53
C MET A 456 19.04 -29.66 -11.68
N VAL A 457 18.14 -30.41 -12.32
CA VAL A 457 18.18 -31.87 -12.49
C VAL A 457 18.13 -32.19 -13.98
N ALA A 458 18.96 -33.13 -14.43
CA ALA A 458 19.09 -33.49 -15.84
C ALA A 458 17.86 -34.24 -16.39
N GLU A 459 17.23 -35.07 -15.55
CA GLU A 459 16.01 -35.82 -15.85
C GLU A 459 15.02 -35.61 -14.70
N PRO A 460 14.32 -34.46 -14.64
CA PRO A 460 13.28 -34.23 -13.65
C PRO A 460 12.13 -35.23 -13.82
N TRP A 461 11.57 -35.66 -12.70
CA TRP A 461 10.36 -36.46 -12.64
C TRP A 461 9.15 -35.53 -12.58
N ILE A 462 8.27 -35.59 -13.57
CA ILE A 462 7.06 -34.76 -13.62
C ILE A 462 5.84 -35.63 -13.33
N GLU A 463 5.01 -35.19 -12.39
CA GLU A 463 3.75 -35.85 -12.03
C GLU A 463 2.55 -35.13 -12.64
N GLY A 464 1.41 -35.82 -12.69
CA GLY A 464 0.15 -35.22 -13.14
C GLY A 464 -0.26 -33.99 -12.31
N LEU A 465 0.11 -33.98 -11.01
CA LEU A 465 -0.13 -32.84 -10.14
C LEU A 465 0.65 -31.58 -10.59
N ASP A 466 1.87 -31.73 -11.11
CA ASP A 466 2.67 -30.59 -11.59
C ASP A 466 2.03 -29.92 -12.81
N LEU A 467 1.54 -30.76 -13.74
CA LEU A 467 0.83 -30.31 -14.94
C LEU A 467 -0.49 -29.62 -14.56
N GLN A 468 -1.22 -30.19 -13.60
CA GLN A 468 -2.45 -29.62 -13.07
C GLN A 468 -2.22 -28.27 -12.38
N VAL A 469 -1.18 -28.15 -11.56
CA VAL A 469 -0.79 -26.89 -10.92
C VAL A 469 -0.49 -25.84 -11.98
N TYR A 470 0.30 -26.17 -13.00
CA TYR A 470 0.61 -25.25 -14.09
C TYR A 470 -0.65 -24.79 -14.83
N ARG A 471 -1.52 -25.74 -15.22
CA ARG A 471 -2.79 -25.46 -15.91
C ARG A 471 -3.68 -24.54 -15.08
N THR A 472 -3.78 -24.81 -13.78
CA THR A 472 -4.56 -24.00 -12.84
C THR A 472 -4.05 -22.57 -12.78
N ARG A 473 -2.72 -22.36 -12.67
CA ARG A 473 -2.13 -21.01 -12.68
C ARG A 473 -2.45 -20.23 -13.96
N CYS A 474 -2.44 -20.90 -15.11
CA CYS A 474 -2.81 -20.29 -16.38
C CYS A 474 -4.29 -19.84 -16.39
N LEU A 475 -5.19 -20.64 -15.82
CA LEU A 475 -6.59 -20.26 -15.69
C LEU A 475 -6.79 -19.05 -14.78
N TYR A 476 -6.04 -18.95 -13.67
CA TYR A 476 -6.09 -17.78 -12.80
C TYR A 476 -5.57 -16.51 -13.51
N LEU A 477 -4.52 -16.59 -14.33
CA LEU A 477 -4.06 -15.46 -15.14
C LEU A 477 -5.15 -14.97 -16.11
N PHE A 478 -5.89 -15.90 -16.73
CA PHE A 478 -7.08 -15.55 -17.51
C PHE A 478 -8.12 -14.82 -16.65
N TRP A 479 -8.46 -15.32 -15.46
CA TRP A 479 -9.45 -14.70 -14.60
C TRP A 479 -9.05 -13.31 -14.10
N CYS A 480 -7.77 -13.08 -13.81
CA CYS A 480 -7.27 -11.74 -13.47
C CYS A 480 -7.47 -10.78 -14.66
N ALA A 481 -7.14 -11.22 -15.88
CA ALA A 481 -7.32 -10.40 -17.08
C ALA A 481 -8.81 -10.14 -17.38
N ASP A 482 -9.66 -11.17 -17.32
CA ASP A 482 -11.10 -11.06 -17.52
C ASP A 482 -11.75 -10.11 -16.51
N TRP A 483 -11.35 -10.21 -15.24
CA TRP A 483 -11.83 -9.29 -14.22
C TRP A 483 -11.50 -7.84 -14.55
N LEU A 484 -10.27 -7.57 -14.99
CA LEU A 484 -9.85 -6.21 -15.39
C LEU A 484 -10.58 -5.72 -16.65
N VAL A 485 -10.88 -6.60 -17.61
CA VAL A 485 -11.76 -6.28 -18.75
C VAL A 485 -13.14 -5.84 -18.26
N CYS A 486 -13.73 -6.57 -17.33
CA CYS A 486 -15.03 -6.22 -16.75
C CYS A 486 -14.98 -4.89 -15.99
N TYR A 487 -13.92 -4.67 -15.20
CA TYR A 487 -13.72 -3.44 -14.46
C TYR A 487 -13.64 -2.21 -15.39
N THR A 488 -12.82 -2.29 -16.43
CA THR A 488 -12.59 -1.19 -17.39
C THR A 488 -13.81 -0.81 -18.23
N MET A 489 -14.84 -1.67 -18.30
CA MET A 489 -16.12 -1.34 -18.92
C MET A 489 -16.94 -0.34 -18.09
N LYS A 490 -16.80 -0.38 -16.77
CA LYS A 490 -17.49 0.49 -15.81
C LYS A 490 -16.56 0.82 -14.64
N PRO A 491 -15.46 1.54 -14.89
CA PRO A 491 -14.49 1.83 -13.85
C PRO A 491 -15.09 2.81 -12.84
N VAL A 492 -14.68 2.69 -11.58
CA VAL A 492 -15.17 3.57 -10.50
C VAL A 492 -14.11 4.61 -10.21
N THR A 493 -14.45 5.87 -10.45
CA THR A 493 -13.55 7.01 -10.16
C THR A 493 -13.49 7.26 -8.66
N GLY A 494 -12.29 7.36 -8.11
CA GLY A 494 -12.11 7.75 -6.72
C GLY A 494 -12.18 9.26 -6.51
N ALA A 495 -12.13 9.69 -5.24
CA ALA A 495 -12.08 11.09 -4.87
C ALA A 495 -10.79 11.82 -5.34
N PHE A 496 -9.80 11.07 -5.82
CA PHE A 496 -8.44 11.55 -6.14
C PHE A 496 -8.01 11.20 -7.56
N MET A 497 -8.80 11.61 -8.54
CA MET A 497 -8.42 11.48 -9.94
C MET A 497 -7.32 12.50 -10.30
N ILE A 498 -6.21 12.05 -10.89
CA ILE A 498 -5.14 12.96 -11.41
C ILE A 498 -5.45 13.54 -12.79
N MET A 499 -6.41 12.92 -13.47
CA MET A 499 -6.83 13.33 -14.80
C MET A 499 -8.32 13.62 -14.73
N ASP A 500 -8.76 14.47 -15.67
CA ASP A 500 -10.18 14.65 -15.90
C ASP A 500 -10.89 13.29 -16.08
N ALA A 501 -12.05 13.13 -15.43
CA ALA A 501 -12.72 11.84 -15.30
C ALA A 501 -13.11 11.26 -16.67
N ASP A 502 -13.58 12.10 -17.60
CA ASP A 502 -13.97 11.66 -18.94
C ASP A 502 -12.76 11.17 -19.74
N THR A 503 -11.62 11.87 -19.62
CA THR A 503 -10.36 11.48 -20.23
C THR A 503 -9.83 10.16 -19.64
N ALA A 504 -9.83 10.05 -18.31
CA ALA A 504 -9.39 8.84 -17.60
C ALA A 504 -10.24 7.61 -17.98
N ILE A 505 -11.56 7.79 -18.13
CA ILE A 505 -12.47 6.71 -18.55
C ILE A 505 -12.17 6.26 -19.98
N ALA A 506 -11.82 7.19 -20.89
CA ALA A 506 -11.41 6.83 -22.23
C ALA A 506 -10.11 5.99 -22.22
N ASP A 507 -9.11 6.39 -21.43
CA ASP A 507 -7.86 5.64 -21.28
C ASP A 507 -8.09 4.26 -20.66
N ALA A 508 -8.98 4.16 -19.66
CA ALA A 508 -9.36 2.88 -19.07
C ALA A 508 -9.99 1.92 -20.08
N ARG A 509 -10.79 2.43 -21.04
CA ARG A 509 -11.34 1.59 -22.13
C ARG A 509 -10.25 1.10 -23.07
N ASP A 510 -9.22 1.91 -23.33
CA ASP A 510 -8.09 1.50 -24.16
C ASP A 510 -7.26 0.40 -23.51
N ILE A 511 -7.02 0.53 -22.20
CA ILE A 511 -6.46 -0.54 -21.36
C ILE A 511 -7.35 -1.79 -21.45
N GLY A 512 -8.68 -1.63 -21.31
CA GLY A 512 -9.63 -2.73 -21.44
C GLY A 512 -9.53 -3.49 -22.77
N ARG A 513 -9.31 -2.78 -23.89
CA ARG A 513 -9.12 -3.41 -25.21
C ARG A 513 -7.82 -4.20 -25.31
N GLU A 514 -6.73 -3.70 -24.74
CA GLU A 514 -5.45 -4.41 -24.68
C GLU A 514 -5.56 -5.66 -23.80
N VAL A 515 -6.10 -5.52 -22.60
CA VAL A 515 -6.26 -6.60 -21.64
C VAL A 515 -7.24 -7.65 -22.16
N HIS A 516 -8.26 -7.27 -22.93
CA HIS A 516 -9.16 -8.24 -23.57
C HIS A 516 -8.42 -9.17 -24.55
N ARG A 517 -7.43 -8.64 -25.30
CA ARG A 517 -6.58 -9.48 -26.17
C ARG A 517 -5.72 -10.42 -25.33
N MET A 518 -5.20 -9.96 -24.19
CA MET A 518 -4.45 -10.80 -23.26
C MET A 518 -5.34 -11.91 -22.66
N ALA A 519 -6.58 -11.60 -22.28
CA ALA A 519 -7.53 -12.58 -21.77
C ALA A 519 -7.80 -13.69 -22.80
N ILE A 520 -7.99 -13.34 -24.08
CA ILE A 520 -8.11 -14.31 -25.17
C ILE A 520 -6.88 -15.21 -25.25
N VAL A 521 -5.69 -14.62 -25.20
CA VAL A 521 -4.41 -15.34 -25.28
C VAL A 521 -4.24 -16.30 -24.09
N PHE A 522 -4.52 -15.85 -22.87
CA PHE A 522 -4.48 -16.71 -21.67
C PHE A 522 -5.51 -17.83 -21.72
N LEU A 523 -6.74 -17.53 -22.14
CA LEU A 523 -7.81 -18.52 -22.27
C LEU A 523 -7.43 -19.61 -23.28
N ARG A 524 -6.93 -19.20 -24.45
CA ARG A 524 -6.46 -20.13 -25.49
C ARG A 524 -5.27 -20.96 -25.02
N ASN A 525 -4.35 -20.38 -24.24
CA ASN A 525 -3.25 -21.13 -23.64
C ASN A 525 -3.74 -22.18 -22.62
N TRP A 526 -4.63 -21.83 -21.71
CA TRP A 526 -5.21 -22.80 -20.78
C TRP A 526 -5.95 -23.94 -21.52
N MET A 527 -6.70 -23.60 -22.56
CA MET A 527 -7.39 -24.56 -23.42
C MET A 527 -6.43 -25.47 -24.20
N ALA A 528 -5.37 -24.91 -24.79
CA ALA A 528 -4.34 -25.67 -25.50
C ALA A 528 -3.63 -26.64 -24.55
N TRP A 529 -3.38 -26.23 -23.31
CA TRP A 529 -2.90 -27.13 -22.25
C TRP A 529 -3.91 -28.23 -21.93
N GLY A 530 -5.20 -27.93 -21.86
CA GLY A 530 -6.25 -28.95 -21.75
C GLY A 530 -6.16 -29.97 -22.90
N LEU A 531 -6.18 -29.50 -24.14
CA LEU A 531 -6.29 -30.36 -25.32
C LEU A 531 -5.02 -31.16 -25.62
N PHE A 532 -3.83 -30.57 -25.54
CA PHE A 532 -2.59 -31.23 -25.98
C PHE A 532 -1.93 -32.07 -24.88
N VAL A 533 -2.27 -31.82 -23.61
CA VAL A 533 -1.60 -32.47 -22.47
C VAL A 533 -2.49 -33.50 -21.78
N GLU A 534 -3.79 -33.52 -22.08
CA GLU A 534 -4.71 -34.60 -21.64
C GLU A 534 -4.26 -36.01 -22.06
N GLY A 535 -3.49 -36.13 -23.15
CA GLY A 535 -2.92 -37.40 -23.62
C GLY A 535 -1.61 -37.85 -22.95
N LEU A 536 -1.04 -37.08 -22.01
CA LEU A 536 0.18 -37.49 -21.30
C LEU A 536 -0.08 -38.62 -20.30
N PRO A 537 0.96 -39.41 -19.96
CA PRO A 537 0.82 -40.48 -18.98
C PRO A 537 0.28 -39.95 -17.64
N GLN A 538 -0.74 -40.61 -17.10
CA GLN A 538 -1.27 -40.27 -15.76
C GLN A 538 -0.27 -40.61 -14.64
N ARG A 539 0.69 -41.50 -14.92
CA ARG A 539 1.81 -41.78 -14.02
C ARG A 539 2.94 -40.81 -14.33
N GLY A 540 3.73 -40.49 -13.31
CA GLY A 540 4.87 -39.60 -13.52
C GLY A 540 5.83 -40.13 -14.59
N PHE A 541 6.52 -39.20 -15.25
CA PHE A 541 7.42 -39.49 -16.35
C PHE A 541 8.66 -38.60 -16.27
N PHE A 542 9.77 -39.10 -16.81
CA PHE A 542 11.00 -38.32 -16.93
C PHE A 542 10.95 -37.45 -18.18
N VAL A 543 11.33 -36.18 -18.02
CA VAL A 543 11.55 -35.28 -19.15
C VAL A 543 13.04 -35.12 -19.35
N ARG A 544 13.55 -35.56 -20.51
CA ARG A 544 14.93 -35.29 -20.91
C ARG A 544 15.02 -33.89 -21.49
N ARG A 545 16.08 -33.16 -21.13
CA ARG A 545 16.42 -31.93 -21.86
C ARG A 545 16.63 -32.30 -23.34
N PRO A 546 16.03 -31.54 -24.28
CA PRO A 546 16.26 -31.74 -25.70
C PRO A 546 17.73 -31.54 -26.09
#